data_AF-A0AAD5GQY7-F1
#
_entry.id   AF-A0AAD5GQY7-F1
#
_cell.length_a   1.000
_cell.length_b   1.000
_cell.length_c   1.000
_cell.angle_alpha   90.00
_cell.angle_beta   90.00
_cell.angle_gamma   90.00
#
_symmetry.space_group_name_H-M   'P 1'
#
loop_
_entity.id
_entity.type
_entity.pdbx_description
1 polymer ?
#
loop_
_entity_poly.entity_id
_entity_poly.type
_entity_poly.pdbx_seq_one_letter_code
_entity_poly.pdbx_strand_id
1 'polypeptide(L)'
;MRNLLFSVSDSNGVNQSDHRKIPFSDVVVTGTRNNFLERKWRPIDIQVASWVFFVHFLSLFAPFTFTWDAFCVAFIGYLLTGLVGITLSYHRLLAHHSLKLPKWLEYTFVYFGVLAAQRDPIFWVSMHRYHHQFVDSEKDTHSPINGFWFSHMGWLFDSGYILEK
;
A
#
# COMPACT_ATOMS: atom_id res chain seq x y z
N MET A 1 -42.25 -1.67 -27.39
CA MET A 1 -40.83 -1.33 -27.20
C MET A 1 -40.57 -1.05 -25.72
N ARG A 2 -40.03 -2.02 -25.00
CA ARG A 2 -39.41 -1.85 -23.67
C ARG A 2 -38.29 -2.87 -23.61
N ASN A 3 -37.04 -2.40 -23.72
CA ASN A 3 -35.86 -3.25 -23.64
C ASN A 3 -35.73 -3.74 -22.19
N LEU A 4 -35.95 -5.04 -21.99
CA LEU A 4 -35.58 -5.76 -20.78
C LEU A 4 -34.05 -5.92 -20.79
N LEU A 5 -33.35 -4.99 -20.16
CA LEU A 5 -31.94 -5.20 -19.81
C LEU A 5 -31.91 -6.19 -18.65
N PHE A 6 -31.60 -7.45 -18.97
CA PHE A 6 -31.20 -8.44 -17.99
C PHE A 6 -29.88 -7.97 -17.35
N SER A 7 -29.94 -7.56 -16.09
CA SER A 7 -28.75 -7.48 -15.24
C SER A 7 -28.34 -8.90 -14.90
N VAL A 8 -27.26 -9.38 -15.53
CA VAL A 8 -26.61 -10.63 -15.15
C VAL A 8 -25.66 -10.29 -14.00
N SER A 9 -26.11 -10.49 -12.77
CA SER A 9 -25.22 -10.54 -11.61
C SER A 9 -24.50 -11.88 -11.62
N ASP A 10 -23.18 -11.87 -11.74
CA ASP A 10 -22.39 -13.06 -11.41
C ASP A 10 -22.49 -13.30 -9.89
N SER A 11 -22.26 -14.55 -9.48
CA SER A 11 -22.35 -15.06 -8.09
C SER A 11 -21.48 -14.32 -7.06
N ASN A 12 -20.64 -13.40 -7.52
CA ASN A 12 -19.74 -12.55 -6.73
C ASN A 12 -20.16 -11.07 -6.68
N GLY A 13 -21.32 -10.68 -7.21
CA GLY A 13 -21.86 -9.31 -7.11
C GLY A 13 -21.15 -8.25 -7.97
N VAL A 14 -20.35 -8.65 -8.96
CA VAL A 14 -19.64 -7.72 -9.85
C VAL A 14 -20.58 -7.23 -10.96
N ASN A 15 -20.95 -5.94 -10.92
CA ASN A 15 -21.67 -5.28 -12.01
C ASN A 15 -20.72 -5.08 -13.20
N GLN A 16 -21.06 -5.63 -14.38
CA GLN A 16 -20.27 -5.51 -15.63
C GLN A 16 -20.11 -4.05 -16.15
N SER A 17 -20.77 -3.07 -15.53
CA SER A 17 -20.85 -1.68 -15.99
C SER A 17 -19.75 -0.74 -15.50
N ASP A 18 -18.78 -1.19 -14.71
CA ASP A 18 -17.83 -0.28 -14.01
C ASP A 18 -16.39 -0.32 -14.53
N HIS A 19 -16.19 -0.57 -15.83
CA HIS A 19 -14.89 -0.44 -16.49
C HIS A 19 -14.49 1.05 -16.58
N ARG A 20 -13.80 1.55 -15.56
CA ARG A 20 -13.28 2.92 -15.53
C ARG A 20 -11.76 2.92 -15.71
N LYS A 21 -11.23 3.83 -16.53
CA LYS A 21 -9.79 4.07 -16.59
C LYS A 21 -9.37 4.94 -15.41
N ILE A 22 -8.22 4.62 -14.80
CA ILE A 22 -7.60 5.54 -13.83
C ILE A 22 -6.99 6.71 -14.64
N PRO A 23 -7.27 7.98 -14.27
CA PRO A 23 -6.73 9.14 -14.97
C PRO A 23 -5.22 9.06 -15.14
N PHE A 24 -4.74 9.37 -16.34
CA PHE A 24 -3.31 9.32 -16.71
C PHE A 24 -2.65 7.92 -16.66
N SER A 25 -3.43 6.84 -16.75
CA SER A 25 -2.90 5.47 -16.84
C SER A 25 -3.60 4.63 -17.91
N ASP A 26 -2.92 3.57 -18.34
CA ASP A 26 -3.49 2.55 -19.24
C ASP A 26 -4.25 1.44 -18.48
N VAL A 27 -4.28 1.51 -17.15
CA VAL A 27 -4.97 0.52 -16.32
C VAL A 27 -6.48 0.73 -16.40
N VAL A 28 -7.18 -0.34 -16.74
CA VAL A 28 -8.64 -0.42 -16.68
C VAL A 28 -9.03 -1.09 -15.37
N VAL A 29 -9.87 -0.43 -14.58
CA VAL A 29 -10.45 -1.00 -13.37
C VAL A 29 -11.45 -2.06 -13.79
N THR A 30 -11.20 -3.31 -13.44
CA THR A 30 -12.06 -4.46 -13.77
C THR A 30 -13.02 -4.82 -12.63
N GLY A 31 -12.79 -4.28 -11.44
CA GLY A 31 -13.70 -4.39 -10.30
C GLY A 31 -13.51 -3.23 -9.32
N THR A 32 -14.60 -2.69 -8.80
CA THR A 32 -14.56 -1.71 -7.71
C THR A 32 -14.84 -2.42 -6.39
N ARG A 33 -13.82 -2.52 -5.52
CA ARG A 33 -13.98 -3.11 -4.18
C ARG A 33 -14.44 -2.03 -3.20
N ASN A 34 -15.44 -2.34 -2.39
CA ASN A 34 -15.86 -1.44 -1.31
C ASN A 34 -14.89 -1.57 -0.13
N ASN A 35 -14.04 -0.57 0.04
CA ASN A 35 -12.91 -0.63 0.97
C ASN A 35 -13.31 -0.44 2.44
N PHE A 36 -14.54 0.00 2.72
CA PHE A 36 -14.92 0.48 4.05
C PHE A 36 -16.26 -0.05 4.58
N LEU A 37 -17.32 -0.08 3.77
CA LEU A 37 -18.68 -0.22 4.31
C LEU A 37 -19.15 -1.68 4.51
N GLU A 38 -18.69 -2.62 3.69
CA GLU A 38 -19.24 -3.99 3.65
C GLU A 38 -18.22 -5.08 3.99
N ARG A 39 -17.17 -4.73 4.74
CA ARG A 39 -16.09 -5.67 5.09
C ARG A 39 -15.94 -5.92 6.58
N LYS A 40 -15.39 -7.08 6.92
CA LYS A 40 -15.04 -7.47 8.29
C LYS A 40 -13.70 -6.87 8.70
N TRP A 41 -13.73 -5.86 9.56
CA TRP A 41 -12.53 -5.24 10.13
C TRP A 41 -11.83 -6.20 11.11
N ARG A 42 -10.57 -6.53 10.82
CA ARG A 42 -9.72 -7.30 11.73
C ARG A 42 -8.98 -6.36 12.69
N PRO A 43 -8.51 -6.83 13.86
CA PRO A 43 -7.79 -5.97 14.81
C PRO A 43 -6.58 -5.28 14.19
N ILE A 44 -5.85 -5.98 13.31
CA ILE A 44 -4.71 -5.41 12.59
C ILE A 44 -5.13 -4.31 11.61
N ASP A 45 -6.30 -4.42 10.97
CA ASP A 45 -6.82 -3.40 10.05
C ASP A 45 -7.13 -2.12 10.80
N ILE A 46 -7.78 -2.28 11.97
CA ILE A 46 -8.11 -1.17 12.87
C ILE A 46 -6.82 -0.52 13.35
N GLN A 47 -5.82 -1.31 13.77
CA GLN A 47 -4.53 -0.79 14.21
C GLN A 47 -3.84 0.03 13.11
N VAL A 48 -3.77 -0.49 11.88
CA VAL A 48 -3.16 0.23 10.75
C VAL A 48 -3.95 1.49 10.41
N ALA A 49 -5.28 1.41 10.37
CA ALA A 49 -6.15 2.57 10.11
C ALA A 49 -6.01 3.65 11.18
N SER A 50 -6.00 3.27 12.47
CA SER A 50 -5.78 4.19 13.59
C SER A 50 -4.40 4.83 13.51
N TRP A 51 -3.36 4.07 13.19
CA TRP A 51 -2.00 4.60 13.04
C TRP A 51 -1.91 5.61 11.88
N VAL A 52 -2.42 5.25 10.70
CA VAL A 52 -2.45 6.12 9.53
C VAL A 52 -3.24 7.40 9.81
N PHE A 53 -4.43 7.29 10.40
CA PHE A 53 -5.24 8.45 10.77
C PHE A 53 -4.50 9.36 11.75
N PHE A 54 -3.87 8.78 12.78
CA PHE A 54 -3.12 9.52 13.79
C PHE A 54 -1.98 10.34 13.19
N VAL A 55 -1.14 9.73 12.33
CA VAL A 55 -0.02 10.47 11.71
C VAL A 55 -0.49 11.56 10.74
N HIS A 56 -1.57 11.32 9.99
CA HIS A 56 -2.13 12.34 9.10
C HIS A 56 -2.75 13.49 9.90
N PHE A 57 -3.47 13.19 10.98
CA PHE A 57 -4.02 14.20 11.87
C PHE A 57 -2.92 15.06 12.49
N LEU A 58 -1.83 14.44 12.99
CA LEU A 58 -0.69 15.19 13.52
C LEU A 58 0.00 16.05 12.47
N SER A 59 0.07 15.60 11.21
CA SER A 59 0.70 16.37 10.13
C SER A 59 0.02 17.71 9.86
N LEU A 60 -1.29 17.83 10.16
CA LEU A 60 -2.03 19.10 10.05
C LEU A 60 -1.49 20.18 11.00
N PHE A 61 -0.77 19.79 12.06
CA PHE A 61 -0.19 20.72 13.02
C PHE A 61 1.24 21.17 12.67
N ALA A 62 1.87 20.57 11.65
CA ALA A 62 3.24 20.88 11.25
C ALA A 62 3.49 22.38 10.94
N PRO A 63 2.55 23.13 10.29
CA PRO A 63 2.76 24.56 10.05
C PRO A 63 2.87 25.40 11.33
N PHE A 64 2.28 24.96 12.44
CA PHE A 64 2.28 25.70 13.70
C PHE A 64 3.52 25.44 14.56
N THR A 65 4.31 24.42 14.22
CA THR A 65 5.51 24.01 14.95
C THR A 65 6.78 24.15 14.11
N PHE A 66 6.69 24.85 12.97
CA PHE A 66 7.77 24.95 12.01
C PHE A 66 8.98 25.71 12.56
N THR A 67 10.15 25.06 12.47
CA THR A 67 11.47 25.69 12.58
C THR A 67 12.38 25.08 11.52
N TRP A 68 13.44 25.79 11.14
CA TRP A 68 14.42 25.26 10.19
C TRP A 68 15.10 23.99 10.70
N ASP A 69 15.39 23.91 12.00
CA ASP A 69 15.98 22.71 12.60
C ASP A 69 15.03 21.51 12.53
N ALA A 70 13.74 21.72 12.86
CA ALA A 70 12.73 20.67 12.75
C ALA A 70 12.56 20.21 11.30
N PHE A 71 12.57 21.14 10.34
CA PHE A 71 12.54 20.81 8.91
C PHE A 71 13.76 19.99 8.50
N CYS A 72 14.97 20.38 8.91
CA CYS A 72 16.20 19.65 8.61
C CYS A 72 16.16 18.23 9.17
N VAL A 73 15.73 18.06 10.42
CA VAL A 73 15.57 16.73 11.05
C VAL A 73 14.55 15.89 10.30
N ALA A 74 13.39 16.47 9.95
CA ALA A 74 12.35 15.78 9.19
C ALA A 74 12.83 15.37 7.79
N PHE A 75 13.55 16.26 7.10
CA PHE A 75 14.07 16.03 5.76
C PHE A 75 15.15 14.94 5.76
N ILE A 76 16.13 15.01 6.68
CA ILE A 76 17.15 13.97 6.83
C ILE A 76 16.49 12.64 7.22
N GLY A 77 15.54 12.66 8.15
CA GLY A 77 14.76 11.49 8.54
C GLY A 77 14.01 10.87 7.35
N TYR A 78 13.40 11.69 6.51
CA TYR A 78 12.75 11.26 5.26
C TYR A 78 13.74 10.58 4.30
N LEU A 79 14.93 11.15 4.09
CA LEU A 79 15.94 10.55 3.23
C LEU A 79 16.44 9.22 3.79
N LEU A 80 16.72 9.15 5.09
CA LEU A 80 17.20 7.93 5.74
C LEU A 80 16.13 6.83 5.71
N THR A 81 14.89 7.14 6.07
CA THR A 81 13.82 6.13 6.12
C THR A 81 13.32 5.74 4.74
N GLY A 82 13.10 6.70 3.83
CA GLY A 82 12.55 6.45 2.49
C GLY A 82 13.58 5.95 1.48
N LEU A 83 14.70 6.65 1.32
CA LEU A 83 15.72 6.26 0.32
C LEU A 83 16.60 5.13 0.83
N VAL A 84 17.15 5.26 2.04
CA VAL A 84 18.05 4.22 2.57
C VAL A 84 17.25 3.04 3.11
N GLY A 85 16.21 3.29 3.92
CA GLY A 85 15.40 2.25 4.55
C GLY A 85 14.53 1.47 3.58
N ILE A 86 13.63 2.13 2.85
CA ILE A 86 12.71 1.43 1.95
C ILE A 86 13.36 1.11 0.61
N THR A 87 13.87 2.12 -0.09
CA THR A 87 14.31 1.96 -1.48
C THR A 87 15.60 1.13 -1.60
N LEU A 88 16.59 1.39 -0.77
CA LEU A 88 17.87 0.67 -0.81
C LEU A 88 17.79 -0.64 -0.03
N SER A 89 17.25 -0.63 1.19
CA SER A 89 17.20 -1.82 2.05
C SER A 89 16.07 -2.77 1.66
N TYR A 90 14.82 -2.45 2.02
CA TYR A 90 13.71 -3.40 1.86
C TYR A 90 13.52 -3.81 0.39
N HIS A 91 13.57 -2.85 -0.52
CA HIS A 91 13.34 -3.09 -1.94
C HIS A 91 14.56 -3.73 -2.63
N ARG A 92 15.69 -3.02 -2.74
CA ARG A 92 16.82 -3.48 -3.56
C ARG A 92 17.64 -4.58 -2.89
N LEU A 93 17.92 -4.46 -1.59
CA LEU A 93 18.78 -5.39 -0.86
C LEU A 93 18.02 -6.64 -0.41
N LEU A 94 16.86 -6.50 0.24
CA LEU A 94 16.12 -7.63 0.79
C LEU A 94 15.19 -8.28 -0.24
N ALA A 95 14.33 -7.52 -0.92
CA ALA A 95 13.36 -8.11 -1.82
C ALA A 95 14.00 -8.64 -3.11
N HIS A 96 14.87 -7.85 -3.73
CA HIS A 96 15.49 -8.19 -5.02
C HIS A 96 16.92 -8.73 -4.95
N HIS A 97 17.56 -8.73 -3.78
CA HIS A 97 18.96 -9.19 -3.62
C HIS A 97 19.95 -8.58 -4.63
N SER A 98 19.70 -7.33 -5.05
CA SER A 98 20.50 -6.62 -6.06
C SER A 98 21.78 -6.00 -5.52
N LEU A 99 21.97 -6.04 -4.19
CA LEU A 99 23.13 -5.49 -3.48
C LEU A 99 23.68 -6.52 -2.49
N LYS A 100 24.99 -6.43 -2.22
CA LYS A 100 25.65 -7.20 -1.15
C LYS A 100 26.35 -6.22 -0.22
N LEU A 101 25.96 -6.22 1.05
CA LEU A 101 26.54 -5.36 2.09
C LEU A 101 27.11 -6.22 3.23
N PRO A 102 28.11 -5.71 3.98
CA PRO A 102 28.49 -6.34 5.23
C PRO A 102 27.31 -6.28 6.22
N LYS A 103 27.19 -7.29 7.08
CA LYS A 103 25.99 -7.49 7.93
C LYS A 103 25.65 -6.32 8.84
N TRP A 104 26.65 -5.63 9.38
CA TRP A 104 26.41 -4.45 10.22
C TRP A 104 25.68 -3.35 9.44
N LEU A 105 26.06 -3.11 8.18
CA LEU A 105 25.47 -2.07 7.33
C LEU A 105 24.09 -2.48 6.81
N GLU A 106 23.93 -3.76 6.45
CA GLU A 106 22.61 -4.35 6.14
C GLU A 106 21.64 -4.11 7.31
N TYR A 107 22.04 -4.43 8.55
CA TYR A 107 21.19 -4.21 9.73
C TYR A 107 20.92 -2.73 9.99
N THR A 108 21.89 -1.84 9.80
CA THR A 108 21.65 -0.39 9.89
C THR A 108 20.60 0.07 8.89
N PHE A 109 20.68 -0.37 7.63
CA PHE A 109 19.73 0.02 6.60
C PHE A 109 18.34 -0.58 6.84
N VAL A 110 18.26 -1.84 7.28
CA VAL A 110 17.01 -2.46 7.72
C VAL A 110 16.38 -1.70 8.89
N TYR A 111 17.19 -1.24 9.85
CA TYR A 111 16.69 -0.43 10.97
C TYR A 111 16.05 0.88 10.49
N PHE A 112 16.65 1.59 9.54
CA PHE A 112 16.01 2.75 8.91
C PHE A 112 14.70 2.39 8.20
N GLY A 113 14.61 1.19 7.59
CA GLY A 113 13.37 0.66 7.01
C GLY A 113 12.27 0.43 8.04
N VAL A 114 12.61 -0.10 9.22
CA VAL A 114 11.66 -0.25 10.34
C VAL A 114 11.13 1.11 10.79
N LEU A 115 12.00 2.12 10.88
CA LEU A 115 11.61 3.49 11.24
C LEU A 115 10.69 4.16 10.21
N ALA A 116 10.64 3.66 8.96
CA ALA A 116 9.70 4.15 7.94
C ALA A 116 8.25 3.72 8.20
N ALA A 117 8.00 2.85 9.19
CA ALA A 117 6.68 2.40 9.63
C ALA A 117 5.82 1.74 8.52
N GLN A 118 6.44 1.07 7.56
CA GLN A 118 5.76 0.32 6.47
C GLN A 118 5.61 -1.18 6.78
N ARG A 119 5.44 -1.53 8.07
CA ARG A 119 5.52 -2.89 8.64
C ARG A 119 6.92 -3.50 8.64
N ASP A 120 7.01 -4.71 9.20
CA ASP A 120 8.25 -5.45 9.38
C ASP A 120 8.86 -5.91 8.03
N PRO A 121 10.18 -6.17 7.98
CA PRO A 121 10.86 -6.49 6.72
C PRO A 121 10.36 -7.80 6.09
N ILE A 122 9.92 -8.77 6.90
CA ILE A 122 9.43 -10.06 6.38
C ILE A 122 8.13 -9.82 5.63
N PHE A 123 7.19 -9.12 6.24
CA PHE A 123 5.92 -8.76 5.61
C PHE A 123 6.17 -7.95 4.34
N TRP A 124 6.94 -6.86 4.41
CA TRP A 124 7.16 -5.96 3.26
C TRP A 124 7.77 -6.72 2.08
N VAL A 125 8.83 -7.51 2.31
CA VAL A 125 9.50 -8.28 1.26
C VAL A 125 8.59 -9.35 0.66
N SER A 126 7.81 -10.04 1.49
CA SER A 126 6.89 -11.08 1.03
C SER A 126 5.82 -10.49 0.11
N MET A 127 5.21 -9.38 0.54
CA MET A 127 4.19 -8.66 -0.23
C MET A 127 4.76 -8.11 -1.54
N HIS A 128 5.96 -7.51 -1.48
CA HIS A 128 6.62 -6.94 -2.66
C HIS A 128 6.96 -8.00 -3.71
N ARG A 129 7.46 -9.16 -3.28
CA ARG A 129 7.74 -10.29 -4.18
C ARG A 129 6.47 -10.88 -4.77
N TYR A 130 5.42 -11.01 -3.96
CA TYR A 130 4.13 -11.51 -4.41
C TYR A 130 3.48 -10.57 -5.43
N HIS A 131 3.56 -9.26 -5.22
CA HIS A 131 3.16 -8.24 -6.20
C HIS A 131 3.92 -8.40 -7.52
N HIS A 132 5.25 -8.50 -7.50
CA HIS A 132 6.02 -8.71 -8.74
C HIS A 132 5.68 -10.01 -9.46
N GLN A 133 5.34 -11.06 -8.73
CA GLN A 133 4.94 -12.35 -9.31
C GLN A 133 3.58 -12.28 -10.01
N PHE A 134 2.69 -11.41 -9.54
CA PHE A 134 1.27 -11.38 -9.94
C PHE A 134 0.79 -10.00 -10.42
N VAL A 135 1.71 -9.13 -10.82
CA VAL A 135 1.46 -7.72 -11.15
C VAL A 135 0.22 -7.54 -12.02
N ASP A 136 -0.61 -6.56 -11.66
CA ASP A 136 -1.83 -6.18 -12.38
C ASP A 136 -2.82 -7.34 -12.62
N SER A 137 -2.79 -8.36 -11.75
CA SER A 137 -3.74 -9.47 -11.77
C SER A 137 -4.62 -9.47 -10.52
N GLU A 138 -5.65 -10.32 -10.54
CA GLU A 138 -6.49 -10.58 -9.36
C GLU A 138 -5.69 -11.07 -8.16
N LYS A 139 -4.53 -11.71 -8.38
CA LYS A 139 -3.69 -12.18 -7.29
C LYS A 139 -2.86 -11.07 -6.66
N ASP A 140 -2.60 -9.96 -7.36
CA ASP A 140 -1.80 -8.89 -6.77
C ASP A 140 -2.55 -8.17 -5.63
N THR A 141 -1.94 -8.25 -4.45
CA THR A 141 -2.40 -7.71 -3.16
C THR A 141 -2.61 -6.20 -3.10
N HIS A 142 -2.16 -5.44 -4.09
CA HIS A 142 -2.46 -4.01 -4.19
C HIS A 142 -2.70 -3.60 -5.65
N SER A 143 -3.29 -4.51 -6.42
CA SER A 143 -3.51 -4.35 -7.85
C SER A 143 -4.34 -3.10 -8.18
N PRO A 144 -3.89 -2.27 -9.14
CA PRO A 144 -4.63 -1.08 -9.57
C PRO A 144 -5.92 -1.42 -10.33
N ILE A 145 -6.11 -2.67 -10.75
CA ILE A 145 -7.36 -3.15 -11.38
C ILE A 145 -8.56 -3.08 -10.41
N ASN A 146 -8.30 -3.01 -9.10
CA ASN A 146 -9.30 -2.81 -8.04
C ASN A 146 -9.61 -1.32 -7.78
N GLY A 147 -8.96 -0.41 -8.51
CA GLY A 147 -9.13 1.04 -8.41
C GLY A 147 -7.94 1.78 -7.80
N PHE A 148 -7.83 3.08 -8.13
CA PHE A 148 -6.77 3.96 -7.64
C PHE A 148 -6.73 4.04 -6.10
N TRP A 149 -7.85 4.31 -5.46
CA TRP A 149 -7.89 4.45 -4.00
C TRP A 149 -7.59 3.15 -3.27
N PHE A 150 -7.94 2.01 -3.88
CA PHE A 150 -7.60 0.70 -3.34
C PHE A 150 -6.10 0.45 -3.37
N SER A 151 -5.48 0.56 -4.55
CA SER A 151 -4.03 0.36 -4.74
C SER A 151 -3.19 1.40 -4.00
N HIS A 152 -3.69 2.63 -3.84
CA HIS A 152 -3.00 3.68 -3.11
C HIS A 152 -2.96 3.44 -1.60
N MET A 153 -4.13 3.18 -0.96
CA MET A 153 -4.23 3.05 0.51
C MET A 153 -5.21 1.97 0.97
N GLY A 154 -6.26 1.68 0.22
CA GLY A 154 -7.32 0.76 0.65
C GLY A 154 -6.82 -0.64 1.02
N TRP A 155 -5.84 -1.17 0.29
CA TRP A 155 -5.26 -2.48 0.56
C TRP A 155 -4.57 -2.58 1.93
N LEU A 156 -4.01 -1.48 2.45
CA LEU A 156 -3.34 -1.44 3.76
C LEU A 156 -4.28 -1.80 4.90
N PHE A 157 -5.56 -1.52 4.70
CA PHE A 157 -6.59 -1.75 5.70
C PHE A 157 -7.31 -3.08 5.50
N ASP A 158 -7.02 -3.89 4.47
CA ASP A 158 -7.72 -5.15 4.23
C ASP A 158 -6.80 -6.37 4.38
N SER A 159 -6.42 -6.70 5.62
CA SER A 159 -5.64 -7.92 5.90
C SER A 159 -6.40 -9.21 5.61
N GLY A 160 -7.72 -9.16 5.50
CA GLY A 160 -8.53 -10.28 5.05
C GLY A 160 -8.23 -10.62 3.61
N TYR A 161 -8.31 -9.62 2.75
CA TYR A 161 -7.94 -9.74 1.35
C TYR A 161 -6.53 -10.28 1.14
N ILE A 162 -5.55 -9.77 1.89
CA ILE A 162 -4.15 -10.22 1.76
C ILE A 162 -4.01 -11.71 2.09
N LEU A 163 -4.73 -12.19 3.11
CA LEU A 163 -4.65 -13.59 3.56
C LEU A 163 -5.43 -14.57 2.67
N GLU A 164 -6.30 -14.08 1.80
CA GLU A 164 -7.05 -14.89 0.82
C GLU A 164 -6.25 -15.15 -0.47
N LYS A 165 -5.07 -14.54 -0.63
CA LYS A 165 -4.20 -14.68 -1.80
C LYS A 165 -3.10 -15.73 -1.61
#